data_AF-A0A4S8R459-F1
#
_entry.id   AF-A0A4S8R459-F1
#
_cell.length_a   1.000
_cell.length_b   1.000
_cell.length_c   1.000
_cell.angle_alpha   90.00
_cell.angle_beta   90.00
_cell.angle_gamma   90.00
#
_symmetry.space_group_name_H-M   'P 1'
#
loop_
_entity.id
_entity.type
_entity.pdbx_description
1 polymer ?
#
loop_
_entity_poly.entity_id
_entity_poly.type
_entity_poly.pdbx_seq_one_letter_code
_entity_poly.pdbx_strand_id
1 'polypeptide(L)'
;MSSYNRDSDLPGMFLGRGSAQYGRDALKKILVFLQQSGHSRSSEPEAPRVAKRARTIKRARKSVQKEKVEAPKTQLKECSICAEELVLTDFPDQITAGCSHDSSCCRGCISQSIGAQIESIQWDQIACLECPEVLTFDNVKSFASEADFARYDKNALLSYISTDPSFTNCLGPNCGGGQIHQDVPILKNKGCDHMTCTHCDYEFCWLCMADFEKILETSNAAHEPTCFHYRPDGSRGPRKEEENYLFFSFFTGESSYYALDKFDITEQQSSANMSTTTVPSTNKDQCSHCGAPALMKCTGCSSPLGEEAVVTVYYCDKKCQAEHWRLHKSACKAHQTKKLLYRAGEALQEIFYAFRQEMFNNKIAKVEHKDRKLYLVEGRYPDMGTNLDVLHEFPFKLLPSKEDRHAVLAHMACQDAVAWMQEVSEIFLKGAAQKIEELNVESKNPKREVLIVGPGGEQDHAHYVHSIFKVTLQNCGGVYCLDLSGAQFGYYNPVTPWSEYFVNRISSITSCHPSGTNKAMLLSRKQDNSLLDFLYRVLEGCSRRTLIAMEAWESKSMALSTFLRLPQGQFEKEKRIMCYYFRLHYFAFRENINEQVKKAVENAGVHPVISFIPGKLKAH
;
A
#
# COMPACT_ATOMS: atom_id res chain seq x y z
N MET A 1 31.64 32.18 -13.36
CA MET A 1 32.49 31.96 -12.16
C MET A 1 31.59 31.54 -11.00
N SER A 2 32.17 30.83 -10.02
CA SER A 2 31.63 30.40 -8.70
C SER A 2 30.56 31.34 -8.08
N SER A 3 29.61 30.89 -7.24
CA SER A 3 29.78 29.91 -6.15
C SER A 3 28.47 29.25 -5.64
N TYR A 4 28.63 28.24 -4.77
CA TYR A 4 27.58 27.44 -4.10
C TYR A 4 27.80 27.42 -2.56
N ASN A 5 26.80 26.94 -1.80
CA ASN A 5 26.72 26.76 -0.32
C ASN A 5 26.53 28.06 0.53
N ARG A 6 25.80 28.09 1.67
CA ARG A 6 24.88 27.12 2.34
C ARG A 6 24.04 27.81 3.45
N ASP A 7 23.02 27.09 3.99
CA ASP A 7 22.31 27.25 5.29
C ASP A 7 21.60 28.62 5.57
N SER A 8 20.43 28.77 6.21
CA SER A 8 19.53 27.86 6.98
C SER A 8 18.08 28.42 7.14
N ASP A 9 17.09 27.51 7.12
CA ASP A 9 15.76 27.45 7.82
C ASP A 9 14.59 28.50 7.73
N LEU A 10 13.39 27.92 7.86
CA LEU A 10 12.00 28.45 8.00
C LEU A 10 11.73 29.03 9.43
N PRO A 11 10.54 29.60 9.83
CA PRO A 11 9.18 29.50 9.24
C PRO A 11 8.28 30.78 9.28
N GLY A 12 7.02 30.68 8.82
CA GLY A 12 5.94 31.56 9.33
C GLY A 12 4.76 31.94 8.41
N MET A 13 3.88 31.01 8.00
CA MET A 13 2.52 31.33 7.47
C MET A 13 1.51 30.19 7.67
N PHE A 14 1.08 29.91 8.91
CA PHE A 14 -0.02 28.96 9.21
C PHE A 14 -0.88 29.36 10.42
N LEU A 15 -1.47 30.56 10.39
CA LEU A 15 -2.54 30.96 11.32
C LEU A 15 -3.59 31.76 10.53
N GLY A 16 -4.87 31.35 10.57
CA GLY A 16 -5.97 32.17 10.04
C GLY A 16 -7.16 31.48 9.33
N ARG A 17 -7.29 30.14 9.31
CA ARG A 17 -8.50 29.46 8.77
C ARG A 17 -8.94 28.27 9.63
N GLY A 18 -10.25 28.02 9.69
CA GLY A 18 -10.88 26.92 10.42
C GLY A 18 -10.76 25.57 9.70
N SER A 19 -10.76 24.47 10.47
CA SER A 19 -10.55 23.09 9.98
C SER A 19 -11.64 22.63 8.99
N ALA A 20 -12.88 23.07 9.18
CA ALA A 20 -14.04 22.75 8.32
C ALA A 20 -13.90 23.22 6.86
N GLN A 21 -12.95 24.10 6.52
CA GLN A 21 -12.71 24.58 5.15
C GLN A 21 -11.62 23.80 4.39
N TYR A 22 -11.05 22.74 4.98
CA TYR A 22 -9.97 21.97 4.37
C TYR A 22 -10.45 20.64 3.78
N GLY A 23 -10.27 20.46 2.46
CA GLY A 23 -10.47 19.17 1.80
C GLY A 23 -9.48 18.10 2.31
N ARG A 24 -9.84 16.81 2.12
CA ARG A 24 -9.14 15.63 2.69
C ARG A 24 -7.61 15.66 2.60
N ASP A 25 -7.04 16.18 1.51
CA ASP A 25 -5.58 16.17 1.30
C ASP A 25 -4.82 17.28 2.05
N ALA A 26 -5.50 18.30 2.57
CA ALA A 26 -4.89 19.29 3.46
C ALA A 26 -4.84 18.77 4.90
N LEU A 27 -5.90 18.10 5.38
CA LEU A 27 -5.92 17.44 6.69
C LEU A 27 -4.87 16.32 6.79
N LYS A 28 -4.70 15.51 5.73
CA LYS A 28 -3.60 14.52 5.65
C LYS A 28 -2.21 15.15 5.83
N LYS A 29 -1.97 16.34 5.24
CA LYS A 29 -0.67 17.04 5.36
C LYS A 29 -0.42 17.59 6.76
N ILE A 30 -1.48 18.06 7.44
CA ILE A 30 -1.41 18.51 8.85
C ILE A 30 -1.12 17.32 9.78
N LEU A 31 -1.78 16.18 9.58
CA LEU A 31 -1.53 14.95 10.35
C LEU A 31 -0.08 14.44 10.21
N VAL A 32 0.47 14.44 9.00
CA VAL A 32 1.87 14.05 8.75
C VAL A 32 2.86 15.00 9.45
N PHE A 33 2.57 16.31 9.50
CA PHE A 33 3.41 17.29 10.19
C PHE A 33 3.43 17.11 11.71
N LEU A 34 2.25 16.85 12.32
CA LEU A 34 2.14 16.59 13.76
C LEU A 34 2.82 15.27 14.17
N GLN A 35 2.75 14.23 13.32
CA GLN A 35 3.42 12.95 13.56
C GLN A 35 4.95 13.01 13.51
N GLN A 36 5.54 14.03 12.87
CA GLN A 36 7.00 14.20 12.75
C GLN A 36 7.64 14.98 13.91
N SER A 37 6.83 15.61 14.77
CA SER A 37 7.32 16.56 15.79
C SER A 37 7.58 15.92 17.17
N GLY A 38 7.15 14.68 17.39
CA GLY A 38 7.35 13.98 18.65
C GLY A 38 8.59 13.09 18.63
N HIS A 39 9.72 13.55 19.19
CA HIS A 39 10.71 12.79 19.99
C HIS A 39 12.01 13.61 20.18
N SER A 40 12.11 14.36 21.28
CA SER A 40 13.40 14.84 21.80
C SER A 40 13.37 14.83 23.33
N ARG A 41 13.96 13.78 23.93
CA ARG A 41 14.21 13.74 25.38
C ARG A 41 15.26 14.78 25.77
N SER A 42 15.05 15.43 26.90
CA SER A 42 15.90 16.48 27.44
C SER A 42 17.27 15.98 27.90
N SER A 43 18.29 16.81 27.66
CA SER A 43 19.55 16.80 28.42
C SER A 43 19.99 18.24 28.60
N GLU A 44 19.90 18.77 29.82
CA GLU A 44 20.44 20.09 30.17
C GLU A 44 21.97 20.08 30.12
N PRO A 45 22.58 21.24 29.83
CA PRO A 45 23.64 21.69 30.73
C PRO A 45 23.55 23.19 31.10
N GLU A 46 24.26 23.49 32.19
CA GLU A 46 24.29 24.69 33.04
C GLU A 46 24.36 26.08 32.36
N ALA A 47 23.85 27.08 33.10
CA ALA A 47 23.90 28.49 32.73
C ALA A 47 25.12 29.24 33.32
N PRO A 48 25.74 30.16 32.55
CA PRO A 48 26.51 31.27 33.09
C PRO A 48 25.70 32.59 33.08
N ARG A 49 26.03 33.46 34.03
CA ARG A 49 25.34 34.74 34.31
C ARG A 49 26.01 35.95 33.62
N VAL A 50 25.30 37.10 33.66
CA VAL A 50 25.81 38.49 33.84
C VAL A 50 25.74 39.50 32.65
N ALA A 51 25.30 40.71 33.04
CA ALA A 51 25.54 42.06 32.48
C ALA A 51 24.66 42.65 31.34
N LYS A 52 23.75 43.52 31.80
CA LYS A 52 23.21 44.69 31.11
C LYS A 52 24.31 45.53 30.41
N ARG A 53 24.02 46.08 29.23
CA ARG A 53 24.36 47.48 28.90
C ARG A 53 23.54 48.04 27.73
N ALA A 54 22.78 49.08 27.99
CA ALA A 54 22.09 49.86 26.97
C ALA A 54 23.05 50.83 26.26
N ARG A 55 22.80 51.14 24.98
CA ARG A 55 23.30 52.36 24.34
C ARG A 55 22.25 52.97 23.40
N THR A 56 21.96 54.24 23.66
CA THR A 56 20.97 55.09 22.97
C THR A 56 21.53 55.67 21.67
N ILE A 57 20.70 55.85 20.64
CA ILE A 57 20.88 56.91 19.64
C ILE A 57 19.62 57.79 19.61
N LYS A 58 19.83 59.11 19.64
CA LYS A 58 18.80 60.17 19.64
C LYS A 58 18.64 60.66 18.19
N ARG A 59 17.44 61.02 17.70
CA ARG A 59 16.80 62.37 17.66
C ARG A 59 15.71 62.30 16.55
N ALA A 60 14.73 63.19 16.39
CA ALA A 60 14.50 64.54 16.96
C ALA A 60 13.01 64.79 17.27
N ARG A 61 12.72 65.92 17.92
CA ARG A 61 11.39 66.33 18.41
C ARG A 61 10.60 67.14 17.38
N LYS A 62 9.27 67.01 17.40
CA LYS A 62 8.35 68.15 17.35
C LYS A 62 7.45 68.13 18.59
N SER A 63 6.96 69.28 18.98
CA SER A 63 6.40 69.57 20.31
C SER A 63 4.98 70.13 20.23
N VAL A 64 4.32 70.25 21.40
CA VAL A 64 3.00 70.88 21.62
C VAL A 64 1.84 69.93 21.25
N GLN A 65 0.77 69.74 22.02
CA GLN A 65 0.29 70.38 23.27
C GLN A 65 -0.12 69.32 24.32
N LYS A 66 -0.41 69.73 25.56
CA LYS A 66 -0.74 68.82 26.68
C LYS A 66 -2.17 69.03 27.15
N GLU A 67 -3.11 68.26 26.61
CA GLU A 67 -4.48 68.20 27.11
C GLU A 67 -4.63 67.09 28.16
N LYS A 68 -5.32 67.39 29.26
CA LYS A 68 -5.81 66.37 30.19
C LYS A 68 -7.10 65.81 29.62
N VAL A 69 -7.03 64.65 28.96
CA VAL A 69 -8.21 63.83 28.74
C VAL A 69 -8.51 63.11 30.06
N GLU A 70 -9.65 63.41 30.68
CA GLU A 70 -10.15 62.58 31.78
C GLU A 70 -10.45 61.19 31.24
N ALA A 71 -9.96 60.15 31.93
CA ALA A 71 -10.18 58.78 31.48
C ALA A 71 -11.70 58.49 31.42
N PRO A 72 -12.21 57.91 30.32
CA PRO A 72 -13.63 57.59 30.22
C PRO A 72 -14.02 56.63 31.35
N LYS A 73 -15.10 56.96 32.07
CA LYS A 73 -15.65 56.09 33.11
C LYS A 73 -16.02 54.75 32.48
N THR A 74 -15.30 53.69 32.84
CA THR A 74 -15.61 52.32 32.41
C THR A 74 -17.00 51.94 32.87
N GLN A 75 -17.90 51.68 31.91
CA GLN A 75 -19.23 51.17 32.20
C GLN A 75 -19.11 49.71 32.63
N LEU A 76 -19.70 49.40 33.79
CA LEU A 76 -19.74 48.06 34.37
C LEU A 76 -21.14 47.46 34.18
N LYS A 77 -21.20 46.13 34.09
CA LYS A 77 -22.42 45.32 33.99
C LYS A 77 -22.24 44.08 34.87
N GLU A 78 -23.29 43.74 35.61
CA GLU A 78 -23.32 42.52 36.42
C GLU A 78 -23.57 41.28 35.52
N CYS A 79 -22.82 40.20 35.75
CA CYS A 79 -23.02 38.92 35.07
C CYS A 79 -24.15 38.12 35.72
N SER A 80 -25.14 37.70 34.93
CA SER A 80 -26.31 36.93 35.38
C SER A 80 -26.01 35.54 35.96
N ILE A 81 -24.78 35.05 35.85
CA ILE A 81 -24.35 33.71 36.31
C ILE A 81 -23.42 33.77 37.52
N CYS A 82 -22.38 34.63 37.50
CA CYS A 82 -21.44 34.77 38.63
C CYS A 82 -21.72 35.96 39.56
N ALA A 83 -22.66 36.85 39.22
CA ALA A 83 -22.97 38.09 39.95
C ALA A 83 -21.78 39.05 40.13
N GLU A 84 -20.75 38.95 39.29
CA GLU A 84 -19.62 39.89 39.28
C GLU A 84 -19.92 41.12 38.41
N GLU A 85 -19.57 42.32 38.90
CA GLU A 85 -19.57 43.56 38.12
C GLU A 85 -18.30 43.64 37.24
N LEU A 86 -18.47 43.47 35.94
CA LEU A 86 -17.38 43.40 34.95
C LEU A 86 -17.51 44.51 33.90
N VAL A 87 -16.43 44.81 33.17
CA VAL A 87 -16.48 45.82 32.09
C VAL A 87 -17.27 45.29 30.89
N LEU A 88 -17.96 46.16 30.15
CA LEU A 88 -18.79 45.74 29.02
C LEU A 88 -18.06 44.88 27.97
N THR A 89 -16.74 45.03 27.80
CA THR A 89 -15.93 44.22 26.88
C THR A 89 -15.78 42.74 27.29
N ASP A 90 -16.07 42.42 28.55
CA ASP A 90 -16.08 41.04 29.05
C ASP A 90 -17.39 40.30 28.72
N PHE A 91 -18.35 40.99 28.08
CA PHE A 91 -19.58 40.41 27.54
C PHE A 91 -19.49 40.42 26.01
N PRO A 92 -19.80 39.30 25.31
CA PRO A 92 -20.03 39.37 23.88
C PRO A 92 -21.38 40.03 23.60
N ASP A 93 -21.56 40.66 22.44
CA ASP A 93 -22.89 41.13 22.03
C ASP A 93 -23.84 39.92 21.87
N GLN A 94 -23.39 38.88 21.14
CA GLN A 94 -24.07 37.59 21.01
C GLN A 94 -23.10 36.42 21.09
N ILE A 95 -23.56 35.27 21.60
CA ILE A 95 -22.75 34.04 21.77
C ILE A 95 -22.65 33.26 20.44
N THR A 96 -23.74 33.20 19.67
CA THR A 96 -23.75 32.72 18.29
C THR A 96 -24.73 33.56 17.46
N ALA A 97 -24.56 33.58 16.13
CA ALA A 97 -25.37 34.42 15.24
C ALA A 97 -26.85 33.98 15.12
N GLY A 98 -27.20 32.80 15.65
CA GLY A 98 -28.59 32.35 15.79
C GLY A 98 -29.29 32.88 17.06
N CYS A 99 -28.57 33.51 17.99
CA CYS A 99 -29.17 34.09 19.20
C CYS A 99 -30.11 35.26 18.85
N SER A 100 -31.38 35.17 19.26
CA SER A 100 -32.34 36.28 19.19
C SER A 100 -32.30 37.18 20.44
N HIS A 101 -31.18 37.22 21.16
CA HIS A 101 -30.96 37.95 22.40
C HIS A 101 -29.51 38.42 22.50
N ASP A 102 -29.27 39.45 23.30
CA ASP A 102 -27.91 39.89 23.66
C ASP A 102 -27.41 39.08 24.87
N SER A 103 -26.10 38.92 25.04
CA SER A 103 -25.53 38.16 26.16
C SER A 103 -25.72 38.87 27.50
N SER A 104 -26.39 38.24 28.46
CA SER A 104 -26.38 38.65 29.88
C SER A 104 -25.21 38.04 30.65
N CYS A 105 -24.62 36.95 30.14
CA CYS A 105 -23.46 36.25 30.68
C CYS A 105 -22.12 36.88 30.25
N CYS A 106 -21.12 36.86 31.13
CA CYS A 106 -19.75 37.21 30.81
C CYS A 106 -19.00 36.05 30.09
N ARG A 107 -17.93 36.40 29.38
CA ARG A 107 -17.03 35.47 28.67
C ARG A 107 -16.51 34.33 29.55
N GLY A 108 -16.23 34.61 30.83
CA GLY A 108 -15.78 33.59 31.78
C GLY A 108 -16.81 32.48 32.00
N CYS A 109 -18.06 32.84 32.27
CA CYS A 109 -19.15 31.88 32.46
C CYS A 109 -19.49 31.12 31.18
N ILE A 110 -19.42 31.78 30.02
CA ILE A 110 -19.61 31.12 28.71
C ILE A 110 -18.51 30.08 28.49
N SER A 111 -17.24 30.42 28.77
CA SER A 111 -16.10 29.51 28.67
C SER A 111 -16.27 28.26 29.55
N GLN A 112 -16.66 28.46 30.82
CA GLN A 112 -16.91 27.39 31.78
C GLN A 112 -18.10 26.49 31.36
N SER A 113 -19.19 27.07 30.85
CA SER A 113 -20.32 26.31 30.32
C SER A 113 -19.91 25.43 29.14
N ILE A 114 -19.14 25.97 28.20
CA ILE A 114 -18.62 25.19 27.06
C ILE A 114 -17.74 24.04 27.56
N GLY A 115 -16.83 24.28 28.52
CA GLY A 115 -16.01 23.25 29.15
C GLY A 115 -16.83 22.11 29.77
N ALA A 116 -17.88 22.44 30.54
CA ALA A 116 -18.77 21.46 31.14
C ALA A 116 -19.61 20.67 30.10
N GLN A 117 -20.04 21.32 29.02
CA GLN A 117 -20.78 20.66 27.93
C GLN A 117 -19.89 19.70 27.12
N ILE A 118 -18.61 20.02 26.89
CA ILE A 118 -17.64 19.13 26.20
C ILE A 118 -17.47 17.78 26.94
N GLU A 119 -17.67 17.77 28.26
CA GLU A 119 -17.51 16.58 29.10
C GLU A 119 -18.79 15.73 29.22
N SER A 120 -19.95 16.29 28.86
CA SER A 120 -21.27 15.69 29.15
C SER A 120 -22.21 15.54 27.95
N ILE A 121 -21.92 16.20 26.82
CA ILE A 121 -22.78 16.28 25.63
C ILE A 121 -21.97 15.88 24.39
N GLN A 122 -22.65 15.40 23.33
CA GLN A 122 -22.02 15.15 22.03
C GLN A 122 -21.41 16.43 21.46
N TRP A 123 -20.27 16.30 20.78
CA TRP A 123 -19.45 17.43 20.34
C TRP A 123 -20.18 18.39 19.39
N ASP A 124 -21.15 17.90 18.61
CA ASP A 124 -21.95 18.67 17.66
C ASP A 124 -23.20 19.30 18.27
N GLN A 125 -23.43 19.13 19.58
CA GLN A 125 -24.66 19.54 20.28
C GLN A 125 -24.38 20.53 21.44
N ILE A 126 -23.21 21.18 21.46
CA ILE A 126 -22.90 22.23 22.44
C ILE A 126 -23.77 23.46 22.17
N ALA A 127 -24.57 23.86 23.14
CA ALA A 127 -25.57 24.93 23.03
C ALA A 127 -25.22 26.17 23.85
N CYS A 128 -25.90 27.27 23.56
CA CYS A 128 -25.76 28.53 24.26
C CYS A 128 -26.18 28.38 25.75
N LEU A 129 -25.50 29.10 26.65
CA LEU A 129 -25.82 29.09 28.09
C LEU A 129 -27.20 29.73 28.38
N GLU A 130 -27.71 30.56 27.47
CA GLU A 130 -28.95 31.33 27.66
C GLU A 130 -30.11 30.84 26.77
N CYS A 131 -29.86 30.00 25.76
CA CYS A 131 -30.89 29.50 24.85
C CYS A 131 -30.49 28.17 24.18
N PRO A 132 -31.43 27.45 23.51
CA PRO A 132 -31.13 26.15 22.89
C PRO A 132 -30.25 26.18 21.62
N GLU A 133 -29.78 27.35 21.18
CA GLU A 133 -29.07 27.50 19.91
C GLU A 133 -27.68 26.87 19.96
N VAL A 134 -27.35 26.04 18.96
CA VAL A 134 -26.08 25.29 18.90
C VAL A 134 -24.93 26.20 18.46
N LEU A 135 -23.78 26.09 19.13
CA LEU A 135 -22.58 26.85 18.81
C LEU A 135 -21.88 26.29 17.57
N THR A 136 -21.47 27.18 16.67
CA THR A 136 -20.57 26.77 15.58
C THR A 136 -19.16 26.51 16.11
N PHE A 137 -18.36 25.76 15.35
CA PHE A 137 -16.93 25.52 15.64
C PHE A 137 -16.16 26.81 15.95
N ASP A 138 -16.41 27.89 15.21
CA ASP A 138 -15.74 29.18 15.41
C ASP A 138 -16.24 29.90 16.68
N ASN A 139 -17.48 29.69 17.11
CA ASN A 139 -17.96 30.17 18.42
C ASN A 139 -17.28 29.40 19.55
N VAL A 140 -17.25 28.07 19.50
CA VAL A 140 -16.57 27.24 20.51
C VAL A 140 -15.09 27.63 20.60
N LYS A 141 -14.40 27.81 19.47
CA LYS A 141 -13.01 28.28 19.40
C LYS A 141 -12.78 29.68 20.00
N SER A 142 -13.78 30.56 19.93
CA SER A 142 -13.67 31.96 20.37
C SER A 142 -13.98 32.18 21.85
N PHE A 143 -14.60 31.19 22.50
CA PHE A 143 -15.06 31.29 23.89
C PHE A 143 -14.51 30.20 24.82
N ALA A 144 -14.21 28.99 24.34
CA ALA A 144 -13.58 27.95 25.15
C ALA A 144 -12.15 28.33 25.58
N SER A 145 -11.67 27.74 26.68
CA SER A 145 -10.23 27.79 26.98
C SER A 145 -9.44 26.98 25.96
N GLU A 146 -8.13 27.22 25.83
CA GLU A 146 -7.25 26.47 24.91
C GLU A 146 -7.29 24.95 25.18
N ALA A 147 -7.34 24.56 26.46
CA ALA A 147 -7.41 23.17 26.87
C ALA A 147 -8.79 22.53 26.58
N ASP A 148 -9.88 23.28 26.71
CA ASP A 148 -11.24 22.79 26.42
C ASP A 148 -11.46 22.70 24.91
N PHE A 149 -11.01 23.71 24.15
CA PHE A 149 -11.05 23.69 22.70
C PHE A 149 -10.25 22.52 22.12
N ALA A 150 -9.10 22.17 22.70
CA ALA A 150 -8.34 20.98 22.30
C ALA A 150 -9.10 19.66 22.54
N ARG A 151 -9.92 19.57 23.61
CA ARG A 151 -10.82 18.41 23.83
C ARG A 151 -11.95 18.39 22.81
N TYR A 152 -12.54 19.54 22.50
CA TYR A 152 -13.58 19.69 21.49
C TYR A 152 -13.10 19.30 20.07
N ASP A 153 -11.98 19.86 19.61
CA ASP A 153 -11.41 19.59 18.27
C ASP A 153 -10.99 18.11 18.13
N LYS A 154 -10.47 17.50 19.22
CA LYS A 154 -10.24 16.05 19.29
C LYS A 154 -11.54 15.25 19.09
N ASN A 155 -12.62 15.60 19.79
CA ASN A 155 -13.89 14.88 19.70
C ASN A 155 -14.53 15.02 18.30
N ALA A 156 -14.50 16.22 17.71
CA ALA A 156 -14.95 16.45 16.34
C ALA A 156 -14.14 15.63 15.31
N LEU A 157 -12.82 15.61 15.44
CA LEU A 157 -11.93 14.82 14.59
C LEU A 157 -12.18 13.31 14.72
N LEU A 158 -12.36 12.82 15.96
CA LEU A 158 -12.67 11.40 16.23
C LEU A 158 -14.03 10.99 15.68
N SER A 159 -15.05 11.85 15.77
CA SER A 159 -16.37 11.59 15.17
C SER A 159 -16.32 11.44 13.65
N TYR A 160 -15.38 12.12 12.97
CA TYR A 160 -15.16 11.91 11.54
C TYR A 160 -14.36 10.63 11.27
N ILE A 161 -13.23 10.47 11.98
CA ILE A 161 -12.28 9.37 11.76
C ILE A 161 -12.87 7.99 12.12
N SER A 162 -13.69 7.90 13.16
CA SER A 162 -14.36 6.65 13.58
C SER A 162 -15.33 6.07 12.56
N THR A 163 -15.70 6.82 11.51
CA THR A 163 -16.48 6.31 10.38
C THR A 163 -15.63 5.60 9.32
N ASP A 164 -14.29 5.66 9.41
CA ASP A 164 -13.39 4.91 8.54
C ASP A 164 -13.42 3.41 8.94
N PRO A 165 -13.72 2.47 8.02
CA PRO A 165 -13.76 1.03 8.31
C PRO A 165 -12.44 0.45 8.83
N SER A 166 -11.35 1.20 8.72
CA SER A 166 -10.01 0.82 9.13
C SER A 166 -9.59 1.46 10.47
N PHE A 167 -10.48 2.18 11.16
CA PHE A 167 -10.23 2.78 12.47
C PHE A 167 -10.49 1.80 13.62
N THR A 168 -9.54 1.67 14.54
CA THR A 168 -9.67 0.89 15.77
C THR A 168 -9.43 1.75 17.02
N ASN A 169 -10.32 1.63 18.00
CA ASN A 169 -10.22 2.33 19.30
C ASN A 169 -9.04 1.83 20.14
N CYS A 170 -8.43 2.72 20.92
CA CYS A 170 -7.45 2.39 21.94
C CYS A 170 -8.15 1.73 23.14
N LEU A 171 -7.56 0.65 23.66
CA LEU A 171 -8.07 -0.10 24.81
C LEU A 171 -7.60 0.47 26.17
N GLY A 172 -6.70 1.45 26.16
CA GLY A 172 -6.20 2.08 27.38
C GLY A 172 -7.33 2.80 28.14
N PRO A 173 -7.51 2.56 29.44
CA PRO A 173 -8.58 3.17 30.22
C PRO A 173 -8.53 4.69 30.12
N ASN A 174 -9.67 5.32 29.85
CA ASN A 174 -9.84 6.77 29.69
C ASN A 174 -9.06 7.43 28.52
N CYS A 175 -8.47 6.68 27.59
CA CYS A 175 -7.75 7.27 26.44
C CYS A 175 -8.70 7.98 25.44
N GLY A 176 -9.81 7.31 25.10
CA GLY A 176 -10.82 7.80 24.15
C GLY A 176 -10.29 8.10 22.74
N GLY A 177 -9.10 7.61 22.37
CA GLY A 177 -8.50 7.77 21.03
C GLY A 177 -8.50 6.45 20.25
N GLY A 178 -7.89 6.46 19.05
CA GLY A 178 -7.74 5.28 18.21
C GLY A 178 -6.83 5.54 17.00
N GLN A 179 -6.62 4.53 16.16
CA GLN A 179 -5.72 4.60 15.00
C GLN A 179 -6.39 4.05 13.73
N ILE A 180 -6.06 4.62 12.56
CA ILE A 180 -6.49 4.12 11.24
C ILE A 180 -5.39 3.21 10.67
N HIS A 181 -5.76 1.98 10.30
CA HIS A 181 -4.84 0.97 9.77
C HIS A 181 -5.17 0.67 8.30
N GLN A 182 -4.39 1.25 7.38
CA GLN A 182 -4.60 1.01 5.94
C GLN A 182 -4.22 -0.43 5.56
N ASP A 183 -5.19 -1.11 4.92
CA ASP A 183 -5.17 -2.51 4.48
C ASP A 183 -4.99 -3.55 5.61
N VAL A 184 -6.09 -4.27 5.90
CA VAL A 184 -6.39 -5.19 7.03
C VAL A 184 -6.38 -4.58 8.45
N PRO A 185 -7.25 -5.06 9.39
CA PRO A 185 -7.72 -4.23 10.51
C PRO A 185 -6.65 -3.64 11.43
N ILE A 186 -5.52 -4.31 11.65
CA ILE A 186 -4.31 -3.73 12.25
C ILE A 186 -3.06 -4.38 11.63
N LEU A 187 -2.06 -3.57 11.27
CA LEU A 187 -0.73 -4.04 10.87
C LEU A 187 0.32 -3.80 11.97
N LYS A 188 0.86 -4.90 12.51
CA LYS A 188 1.87 -4.94 13.57
C LYS A 188 3.26 -4.61 13.01
N ASN A 189 3.69 -3.36 13.13
CA ASN A 189 4.89 -2.84 12.45
C ASN A 189 6.25 -3.40 12.93
N LYS A 190 6.32 -4.11 14.06
CA LYS A 190 7.53 -4.84 14.54
C LYS A 190 7.13 -6.14 15.25
N GLY A 191 7.91 -7.20 15.06
CA GLY A 191 7.59 -8.57 15.52
C GLY A 191 7.76 -8.83 17.02
N CYS A 192 6.97 -8.16 17.86
CA CYS A 192 6.80 -8.45 19.30
C CYS A 192 5.33 -8.22 19.66
N ASP A 193 4.65 -9.15 20.35
CA ASP A 193 3.24 -8.95 20.79
C ASP A 193 3.07 -7.95 21.92
N HIS A 194 4.15 -7.35 22.41
CA HIS A 194 4.11 -6.19 23.26
C HIS A 194 3.83 -4.92 22.42
N MET A 195 2.69 -4.28 22.65
CA MET A 195 2.24 -3.10 21.92
C MET A 195 2.08 -1.89 22.85
N THR A 196 2.71 -0.78 22.49
CA THR A 196 2.63 0.50 23.20
C THR A 196 1.72 1.46 22.42
N CYS A 197 0.71 2.05 23.08
CA CYS A 197 -0.16 3.05 22.45
C CYS A 197 0.60 4.36 22.21
N THR A 198 0.66 4.86 20.96
CA THR A 198 1.39 6.10 20.62
C THR A 198 0.76 7.41 21.12
N HIS A 199 -0.27 7.34 21.97
CA HIS A 199 -1.03 8.50 22.47
C HIS A 199 -1.06 8.62 23.99
N CYS A 200 -1.02 7.50 24.71
CA CYS A 200 -1.00 7.46 26.18
C CYS A 200 0.08 6.53 26.74
N ASP A 201 0.96 6.00 25.87
CA ASP A 201 2.01 5.03 26.17
C ASP A 201 1.53 3.76 26.90
N TYR A 202 0.22 3.47 26.90
CA TYR A 202 -0.32 2.26 27.52
C TYR A 202 0.18 1.00 26.81
N GLU A 203 0.71 0.07 27.59
CA GLU A 203 1.40 -1.13 27.14
C GLU A 203 0.54 -2.38 27.36
N PHE A 204 0.30 -3.16 26.31
CA PHE A 204 -0.56 -4.34 26.36
C PHE A 204 -0.09 -5.47 25.45
N CYS A 205 -0.55 -6.69 25.75
CA CYS A 205 -0.37 -7.85 24.88
C CYS A 205 -1.36 -7.82 23.71
N TRP A 206 -0.83 -7.78 22.49
CA TRP A 206 -1.56 -7.78 21.23
C TRP A 206 -2.60 -8.92 21.07
N LEU A 207 -2.33 -10.09 21.64
CA LEU A 207 -3.13 -11.30 21.39
C LEU A 207 -4.34 -11.46 22.34
N CYS A 208 -4.21 -11.02 23.59
CA CYS A 208 -5.23 -11.21 24.61
C CYS A 208 -5.61 -9.92 25.35
N MET A 209 -5.06 -8.77 24.91
CA MET A 209 -5.28 -7.45 25.50
C MET A 209 -4.94 -7.35 27.00
N ALA A 210 -4.14 -8.29 27.51
CA ALA A 210 -3.68 -8.28 28.89
C ALA A 210 -2.67 -7.16 29.11
N ASP A 211 -2.81 -6.48 30.25
CA ASP A 211 -1.99 -5.37 30.69
C ASP A 211 -0.51 -5.79 30.82
N PHE A 212 0.40 -5.07 30.16
CA PHE A 212 1.80 -5.46 30.12
C PHE A 212 2.54 -5.20 31.43
N GLU A 213 2.09 -4.22 32.23
CA GLU A 213 2.65 -3.98 33.57
C GLU A 213 2.37 -5.20 34.47
N LYS A 214 1.15 -5.73 34.43
CA LYS A 214 0.78 -6.96 35.16
C LYS A 214 1.53 -8.20 34.68
N ILE A 215 1.81 -8.31 33.37
CA ILE A 215 2.64 -9.37 32.79
C ILE A 215 4.10 -9.27 33.28
N LEU A 216 4.62 -8.05 33.50
CA LEU A 216 5.95 -7.87 34.10
C LEU A 216 5.97 -8.21 35.60
N GLU A 217 4.92 -7.89 36.35
CA GLU A 217 4.80 -8.17 37.79
C GLU A 217 4.57 -9.66 38.10
N THR A 218 3.64 -10.32 37.39
CA THR A 218 3.18 -11.69 37.67
C THR A 218 3.59 -12.72 36.61
N SER A 219 4.51 -12.34 35.72
CA SER A 219 4.99 -13.16 34.60
C SER A 219 3.89 -13.53 33.60
N ASN A 220 4.20 -14.48 32.71
CA ASN A 220 3.32 -15.01 31.67
C ASN A 220 2.00 -15.63 32.18
N ALA A 221 1.80 -15.75 33.51
CA ALA A 221 0.54 -16.15 34.11
C ALA A 221 -0.54 -15.04 34.07
N ALA A 222 -0.15 -13.78 33.79
CA ALA A 222 -1.05 -12.64 33.71
C ALA A 222 -1.79 -12.49 32.36
N HIS A 223 -1.41 -13.27 31.34
CA HIS A 223 -2.18 -13.36 30.11
C HIS A 223 -3.51 -14.08 30.35
N GLU A 224 -4.50 -13.86 29.49
CA GLU A 224 -5.72 -14.68 29.46
C GLU A 224 -5.35 -16.15 29.16
N PRO A 225 -5.98 -17.17 29.78
CA PRO A 225 -5.62 -18.58 29.57
C PRO A 225 -5.68 -19.09 28.12
N THR A 226 -6.39 -18.39 27.24
CA THR A 226 -6.47 -18.68 25.79
C THR A 226 -5.35 -18.03 24.97
N CYS A 227 -4.52 -17.17 25.58
CA CYS A 227 -3.41 -16.49 24.92
C CYS A 227 -2.25 -17.45 24.62
N PHE A 228 -1.64 -17.32 23.44
CA PHE A 228 -0.42 -18.04 23.07
C PHE A 228 0.72 -17.90 24.09
N HIS A 229 0.83 -16.74 24.73
CA HIS A 229 1.86 -16.43 25.72
C HIS A 229 1.52 -16.88 27.15
N TYR A 230 0.29 -17.35 27.43
CA TYR A 230 -0.13 -17.75 28.77
C TYR A 230 0.65 -18.97 29.29
N ARG A 231 1.26 -18.84 30.47
CA ARG A 231 1.94 -19.95 31.15
C ARG A 231 1.56 -19.97 32.63
N PRO A 232 0.76 -20.95 33.10
CA PRO A 232 0.28 -21.00 34.48
C PRO A 232 1.39 -21.31 35.50
N ASP A 233 2.58 -21.72 35.05
CA ASP A 233 3.77 -21.95 35.86
C ASP A 233 4.74 -20.74 35.92
N GLY A 234 4.42 -19.64 35.22
CA GLY A 234 5.23 -18.42 35.18
C GLY A 234 6.54 -18.53 34.38
N SER A 235 6.75 -19.61 33.60
CA SER A 235 7.98 -19.83 32.83
C SER A 235 8.12 -18.94 31.58
N ARG A 236 9.36 -18.69 31.13
CA ARG A 236 9.66 -17.96 29.88
C ARG A 236 9.74 -18.91 28.68
N GLY A 237 9.05 -18.58 27.59
CA GLY A 237 8.88 -19.43 26.40
C GLY A 237 10.10 -19.59 25.46
N PRO A 238 9.97 -20.43 24.41
CA PRO A 238 11.04 -20.75 23.47
C PRO A 238 11.36 -19.59 22.50
N ARG A 239 12.49 -19.66 21.79
CA ARG A 239 12.99 -18.56 20.93
C ARG A 239 12.39 -18.61 19.51
N LYS A 240 11.60 -17.59 19.14
CA LYS A 240 11.38 -16.93 17.82
C LYS A 240 11.35 -17.67 16.47
N GLU A 241 11.84 -18.90 16.32
CA GLU A 241 11.92 -19.60 15.03
C GLU A 241 10.71 -20.53 14.79
N GLU A 242 9.95 -20.87 15.83
CA GLU A 242 8.79 -21.79 15.77
C GLU A 242 7.42 -21.08 15.72
N GLU A 243 7.36 -19.77 15.96
CA GLU A 243 6.11 -18.99 16.17
C GLU A 243 5.20 -18.90 14.92
N ASN A 244 5.73 -19.10 13.70
CA ASN A 244 5.02 -18.76 12.46
C ASN A 244 4.09 -19.85 11.90
N TYR A 245 4.04 -21.06 12.49
CA TYR A 245 3.35 -22.20 11.85
C TYR A 245 1.86 -22.36 12.23
N LEU A 246 1.40 -21.73 13.34
CA LEU A 246 0.05 -21.94 13.89
C LEU A 246 -0.87 -20.69 13.84
N PHE A 247 -0.32 -19.50 13.58
CA PHE A 247 -1.08 -18.24 13.58
C PHE A 247 -2.08 -18.11 12.41
N PHE A 248 -1.95 -18.93 11.36
CA PHE A 248 -2.72 -18.78 10.13
C PHE A 248 -4.19 -19.23 10.22
N SER A 249 -4.56 -19.99 11.28
CA SER A 249 -5.88 -20.61 11.43
C SER A 249 -6.98 -19.66 11.91
N PHE A 250 -6.64 -18.57 12.61
CA PHE A 250 -7.64 -17.80 13.39
C PHE A 250 -8.22 -16.56 12.67
N PHE A 251 -7.64 -16.13 11.54
CA PHE A 251 -8.00 -14.86 10.86
C PHE A 251 -8.69 -15.03 9.49
N THR A 252 -8.88 -16.25 9.00
CA THR A 252 -9.49 -16.52 7.68
C THR A 252 -11.01 -16.72 7.71
N GLY A 253 -11.61 -16.85 8.89
CA GLY A 253 -13.04 -17.21 9.02
C GLY A 253 -13.34 -18.69 8.75
N GLU A 254 -12.32 -19.54 8.64
CA GLU A 254 -12.49 -21.01 8.56
C GLU A 254 -12.81 -21.59 9.95
N SER A 255 -14.02 -21.32 10.43
CA SER A 255 -14.61 -22.00 11.61
C SER A 255 -15.96 -22.62 11.28
N SER A 256 -15.95 -23.56 10.34
CA SER A 256 -16.71 -24.81 10.42
C SER A 256 -16.07 -25.80 9.43
N TYR A 257 -16.12 -27.11 9.72
CA TYR A 257 -15.35 -28.17 9.05
C TYR A 257 -13.82 -28.10 9.25
N TYR A 258 -13.35 -28.55 10.42
CA TYR A 258 -12.34 -29.63 10.57
C TYR A 258 -12.15 -29.97 12.06
N ALA A 259 -13.27 -30.28 12.71
CA ALA A 259 -13.29 -31.14 13.89
C ALA A 259 -14.20 -32.32 13.53
N LEU A 260 -13.78 -33.54 13.88
CA LEU A 260 -14.21 -34.82 13.26
C LEU A 260 -13.64 -34.94 11.81
N ASP A 261 -12.90 -35.99 11.42
CA ASP A 261 -12.65 -37.28 12.05
C ASP A 261 -11.16 -37.68 12.09
N LYS A 262 -10.75 -38.25 13.23
CA LYS A 262 -9.78 -39.35 13.23
C LYS A 262 -10.59 -40.62 13.48
N PHE A 263 -10.76 -41.50 12.50
CA PHE A 263 -10.71 -42.96 12.68
C PHE A 263 -10.70 -43.70 11.33
N ASP A 264 -10.11 -44.90 11.38
CA ASP A 264 -10.16 -46.04 10.46
C ASP A 264 -9.61 -45.97 9.01
N ILE A 265 -8.42 -46.55 8.93
CA ILE A 265 -7.84 -47.36 7.86
C ILE A 265 -8.87 -48.26 7.15
N THR A 266 -8.92 -48.25 5.81
CA THR A 266 -8.81 -49.48 4.97
C THR A 266 -8.69 -49.18 3.46
N GLU A 267 -8.28 -50.21 2.72
CA GLU A 267 -7.87 -50.27 1.31
C GLU A 267 -8.94 -49.79 0.30
N GLN A 268 -8.50 -49.26 -0.86
CA GLN A 268 -8.52 -50.02 -2.13
C GLN A 268 -7.82 -49.31 -3.30
N GLN A 269 -7.32 -50.10 -4.25
CA GLN A 269 -6.55 -49.68 -5.43
C GLN A 269 -7.40 -49.66 -6.71
N SER A 270 -7.10 -48.76 -7.64
CA SER A 270 -7.17 -48.96 -9.11
C SER A 270 -6.75 -47.65 -9.83
N SER A 271 -5.56 -47.53 -10.42
CA SER A 271 -5.04 -48.15 -11.66
C SER A 271 -5.44 -47.42 -12.96
N ALA A 272 -4.56 -46.56 -13.47
CA ALA A 272 -4.48 -46.20 -14.88
C ALA A 272 -3.02 -45.81 -15.24
N ASN A 273 -2.35 -46.64 -16.06
CA ASN A 273 -0.97 -46.41 -16.50
C ASN A 273 -0.92 -45.61 -17.82
N MET A 274 0.05 -44.70 -17.94
CA MET A 274 0.73 -44.46 -19.22
C MET A 274 2.22 -44.21 -19.00
N SER A 275 3.04 -44.94 -19.75
CA SER A 275 4.50 -44.94 -19.61
C SER A 275 5.17 -43.81 -20.39
N THR A 276 6.05 -43.07 -19.74
CA THR A 276 7.19 -42.39 -20.39
C THR A 276 8.45 -42.58 -19.56
N THR A 277 9.54 -42.97 -20.21
CA THR A 277 10.73 -43.53 -19.58
C THR A 277 11.64 -42.47 -18.96
N THR A 278 11.40 -42.13 -17.70
CA THR A 278 12.38 -41.46 -16.82
C THR A 278 12.45 -42.17 -15.49
N VAL A 279 13.64 -42.63 -15.08
CA VAL A 279 13.85 -43.39 -13.84
C VAL A 279 13.41 -42.55 -12.63
N PRO A 280 12.37 -42.94 -11.89
CA PRO A 280 11.94 -42.21 -10.70
C PRO A 280 12.69 -42.74 -9.47
N SER A 281 13.59 -41.94 -8.89
CA SER A 281 14.25 -42.30 -7.62
C SER A 281 13.33 -41.99 -6.44
N THR A 282 12.39 -42.88 -6.16
CA THR A 282 11.42 -42.78 -5.05
C THR A 282 12.03 -43.20 -3.72
N ASN A 283 12.91 -42.36 -3.14
CA ASN A 283 13.25 -42.42 -1.72
C ASN A 283 13.55 -40.99 -1.23
N LYS A 284 12.60 -40.38 -0.52
CA LYS A 284 12.72 -39.00 0.02
C LYS A 284 13.81 -38.86 1.09
N ASP A 285 14.37 -39.97 1.57
CA ASP A 285 15.29 -40.04 2.70
C ASP A 285 16.59 -40.80 2.40
N GLN A 286 17.01 -40.95 1.13
CA GLN A 286 18.25 -41.67 0.76
C GLN A 286 19.33 -40.79 0.12
N CYS A 287 20.58 -41.08 0.47
CA CYS A 287 21.76 -40.44 -0.07
C CYS A 287 21.95 -40.81 -1.54
N SER A 288 21.90 -39.83 -2.44
CA SER A 288 22.05 -40.05 -3.89
C SER A 288 23.46 -40.47 -4.34
N HIS A 289 24.41 -40.64 -3.40
CA HIS A 289 25.71 -41.27 -3.64
C HIS A 289 25.77 -42.74 -3.20
N CYS A 290 25.51 -43.03 -1.91
CA CYS A 290 25.71 -44.35 -1.30
C CYS A 290 24.43 -45.11 -0.92
N GLY A 291 23.24 -44.55 -1.15
CA GLY A 291 21.94 -45.18 -0.83
C GLY A 291 21.57 -45.21 0.67
N ALA A 292 22.49 -44.89 1.58
CA ALA A 292 22.22 -44.83 3.02
C ALA A 292 21.20 -43.72 3.38
N PRO A 293 20.48 -43.82 4.52
CA PRO A 293 19.57 -42.77 4.98
C PRO A 293 20.23 -41.38 5.06
N ALA A 294 19.52 -40.34 4.63
CA ALA A 294 20.06 -39.00 4.42
C ALA A 294 19.05 -37.88 4.61
N LEU A 295 19.42 -36.89 5.42
CA LEU A 295 18.63 -35.68 5.67
C LEU A 295 19.29 -34.40 5.11
N MET A 296 20.56 -34.45 4.69
CA MET A 296 21.29 -33.27 4.21
C MET A 296 20.87 -32.93 2.77
N LYS A 297 19.90 -32.03 2.62
CA LYS A 297 19.44 -31.52 1.31
C LYS A 297 20.57 -30.78 0.58
N CYS A 298 20.70 -31.02 -0.72
CA CYS A 298 21.61 -30.27 -1.58
C CYS A 298 21.21 -28.79 -1.59
N THR A 299 22.03 -27.89 -1.04
CA THR A 299 21.73 -26.44 -0.95
C THR A 299 21.32 -25.80 -2.27
N GLY A 300 21.82 -26.31 -3.40
CA GLY A 300 21.45 -25.86 -4.74
C GLY A 300 20.09 -26.34 -5.23
N CYS A 301 19.58 -27.47 -4.73
CA CYS A 301 18.26 -28.02 -5.02
C CYS A 301 17.23 -27.74 -3.92
N SER A 302 17.67 -27.29 -2.74
CA SER A 302 16.80 -26.83 -1.65
C SER A 302 15.92 -25.68 -2.15
N SER A 303 14.70 -26.04 -2.53
CA SER A 303 13.67 -25.11 -2.97
C SER A 303 12.49 -25.17 -2.02
N PRO A 304 11.99 -24.02 -1.57
CA PRO A 304 10.75 -23.92 -0.81
C PRO A 304 9.52 -23.67 -1.72
N LEU A 305 9.68 -23.78 -3.05
CA LEU A 305 8.57 -24.12 -3.93
C LEU A 305 8.19 -25.58 -3.61
N GLY A 306 6.91 -25.86 -3.34
CA GLY A 306 6.43 -27.12 -2.76
C GLY A 306 6.99 -28.40 -3.40
N GLU A 307 7.13 -29.45 -2.60
CA GLU A 307 7.90 -30.67 -2.92
C GLU A 307 7.44 -31.43 -4.18
N GLU A 308 6.26 -31.12 -4.71
CA GLU A 308 5.68 -31.75 -5.90
C GLU A 308 6.35 -31.33 -7.22
N ALA A 309 7.04 -30.18 -7.26
CA ALA A 309 7.62 -29.63 -8.49
C ALA A 309 9.12 -29.92 -8.68
N VAL A 310 9.78 -30.55 -7.69
CA VAL A 310 11.24 -30.64 -7.58
C VAL A 310 11.69 -31.94 -6.89
N VAL A 311 12.49 -32.76 -7.59
CA VAL A 311 13.27 -33.83 -6.94
C VAL A 311 14.38 -33.18 -6.10
N THR A 312 14.18 -33.12 -4.79
CA THR A 312 15.21 -32.70 -3.85
C THR A 312 16.24 -33.83 -3.70
N VAL A 313 17.52 -33.50 -3.85
CA VAL A 313 18.63 -34.45 -3.78
C VAL A 313 19.26 -34.40 -2.39
N TYR A 314 19.44 -35.57 -1.75
CA TYR A 314 19.88 -35.72 -0.37
C TYR A 314 21.24 -36.43 -0.29
N TYR A 315 22.00 -36.15 0.77
CA TYR A 315 23.31 -36.76 1.01
C TYR A 315 23.51 -37.16 2.47
N CYS A 316 24.40 -38.14 2.67
CA CYS A 316 24.88 -38.54 3.98
C CYS A 316 25.66 -37.38 4.65
N ASP A 317 26.55 -36.75 3.88
CA ASP A 317 27.44 -35.69 4.29
C ASP A 317 27.96 -34.90 3.06
N LYS A 318 28.91 -33.98 3.29
CA LYS A 318 29.55 -33.17 2.24
C LYS A 318 30.46 -33.98 1.31
N LYS A 319 30.98 -35.15 1.73
CA LYS A 319 31.81 -36.04 0.91
C LYS A 319 30.93 -36.77 -0.11
N CYS A 320 29.84 -37.40 0.35
CA CYS A 320 28.77 -37.93 -0.49
C CYS A 320 28.31 -36.91 -1.56
N GLN A 321 28.13 -35.64 -1.17
CA GLN A 321 27.78 -34.57 -2.11
C GLN A 321 28.90 -34.28 -3.13
N ALA A 322 30.16 -34.19 -2.69
CA ALA A 322 31.29 -33.87 -3.56
C ALA A 322 31.58 -34.97 -4.59
N GLU A 323 31.44 -36.24 -4.19
CA GLU A 323 31.64 -37.42 -5.05
C GLU A 323 30.53 -37.50 -6.11
N HIS A 324 29.26 -37.33 -5.72
CA HIS A 324 28.12 -37.29 -6.66
C HIS A 324 28.10 -36.02 -7.56
N TRP A 325 28.82 -34.95 -7.20
CA TRP A 325 28.73 -33.66 -7.90
C TRP A 325 28.99 -33.74 -9.40
N ARG A 326 29.88 -34.62 -9.86
CA ARG A 326 30.17 -34.80 -11.30
C ARG A 326 28.94 -35.23 -12.10
N LEU A 327 28.07 -36.05 -11.52
CA LEU A 327 26.82 -36.51 -12.14
C LEU A 327 25.68 -35.51 -11.91
N HIS A 328 25.61 -34.91 -10.71
CA HIS A 328 24.51 -34.04 -10.30
C HIS A 328 24.55 -32.60 -10.85
N LYS A 329 25.75 -32.06 -11.13
CA LYS A 329 25.97 -30.63 -11.42
C LYS A 329 25.10 -30.05 -12.55
N SER A 330 24.85 -30.81 -13.61
CA SER A 330 23.99 -30.39 -14.73
C SER A 330 22.54 -30.24 -14.29
N ALA A 331 21.96 -31.29 -13.71
CA ALA A 331 20.58 -31.30 -13.18
C ALA A 331 20.37 -30.24 -12.09
N CYS A 332 21.34 -30.06 -11.19
CA CYS A 332 21.33 -29.02 -10.16
C CYS A 332 21.20 -27.61 -10.78
N LYS A 333 22.02 -27.30 -11.80
CA LYS A 333 21.98 -26.02 -12.51
C LYS A 333 20.69 -25.82 -13.32
N ALA A 334 20.21 -26.86 -13.98
CA ALA A 334 18.92 -26.87 -14.71
C ALA A 334 17.75 -26.55 -13.76
N HIS A 335 17.77 -27.13 -12.57
CA HIS A 335 16.78 -26.84 -11.53
C HIS A 335 16.90 -25.40 -11.01
N GLN A 336 18.11 -24.88 -10.80
CA GLN A 336 18.32 -23.50 -10.36
C GLN A 336 17.78 -22.47 -11.36
N THR A 337 18.00 -22.66 -12.67
CA THR A 337 17.44 -21.75 -13.68
C THR A 337 15.92 -21.82 -13.73
N LYS A 338 15.32 -23.02 -13.55
CA LYS A 338 13.86 -23.17 -13.36
C LYS A 338 13.38 -22.39 -12.14
N LYS A 339 14.01 -22.54 -10.97
CA LYS A 339 13.63 -21.83 -9.73
C LYS A 339 13.66 -20.30 -9.89
N LEU A 340 14.68 -19.77 -10.58
CA LEU A 340 14.79 -18.35 -10.89
C LEU A 340 13.66 -17.88 -11.82
N LEU A 341 13.31 -18.66 -12.86
CA LEU A 341 12.20 -18.33 -13.76
C LEU A 341 10.85 -18.21 -13.04
N TYR A 342 10.49 -19.18 -12.19
CA TYR A 342 9.20 -19.13 -11.48
C TYR A 342 9.08 -17.88 -10.60
N ARG A 343 10.14 -17.59 -9.82
CA ARG A 343 10.21 -16.39 -8.97
C ARG A 343 10.22 -15.09 -9.76
N ALA A 344 10.93 -15.06 -10.89
CA ALA A 344 10.90 -13.94 -11.81
C ALA A 344 9.49 -13.70 -12.36
N GLY A 345 8.81 -14.76 -12.81
CA GLY A 345 7.45 -14.68 -13.34
C GLY A 345 6.43 -14.19 -12.32
N GLU A 346 6.46 -14.69 -11.08
CA GLU A 346 5.60 -14.20 -9.99
C GLU A 346 5.79 -12.70 -9.74
N ALA A 347 7.04 -12.24 -9.63
CA ALA A 347 7.34 -10.83 -9.38
C ALA A 347 6.97 -9.95 -10.59
N LEU A 348 7.33 -10.35 -11.82
CA LEU A 348 7.00 -9.64 -13.05
C LEU A 348 5.49 -9.50 -13.25
N GLN A 349 4.71 -10.51 -12.86
CA GLN A 349 3.25 -10.48 -13.02
C GLN A 349 2.59 -9.50 -12.03
N GLU A 350 2.99 -9.50 -10.76
CA GLU A 350 2.49 -8.54 -9.76
C GLU A 350 2.97 -7.10 -10.09
N ILE A 351 4.17 -6.92 -10.66
CA ILE A 351 4.62 -5.62 -11.20
C ILE A 351 3.78 -5.21 -12.43
N PHE A 352 3.44 -6.13 -13.33
CA PHE A 352 2.57 -5.86 -14.48
C PHE A 352 1.14 -5.46 -14.05
N TYR A 353 0.59 -6.12 -13.01
CA TYR A 353 -0.69 -5.69 -12.43
C TYR A 353 -0.60 -4.28 -11.84
N ALA A 354 0.48 -3.94 -11.12
CA ALA A 354 0.70 -2.58 -10.63
C ALA A 354 0.83 -1.54 -11.77
N PHE A 355 1.52 -1.89 -12.86
CA PHE A 355 1.62 -1.07 -14.07
C PHE A 355 0.24 -0.82 -14.69
N ARG A 356 -0.55 -1.88 -14.91
CA ARG A 356 -1.90 -1.82 -15.50
C ARG A 356 -2.92 -1.12 -14.61
N GLN A 357 -2.75 -1.17 -13.29
CA GLN A 357 -3.64 -0.53 -12.33
C GLN A 357 -3.45 0.99 -12.31
N GLU A 358 -2.21 1.46 -12.33
CA GLU A 358 -1.95 2.91 -12.36
C GLU A 358 -2.12 3.48 -13.78
N MET A 359 -1.85 2.70 -14.84
CA MET A 359 -2.11 3.07 -16.25
C MET A 359 -3.44 2.52 -16.78
N PHE A 360 -4.45 2.39 -15.92
CA PHE A 360 -5.73 1.80 -16.29
C PHE A 360 -6.52 2.73 -17.21
N ASN A 361 -6.99 2.22 -18.35
CA ASN A 361 -7.49 3.03 -19.46
C ASN A 361 -8.87 2.59 -19.98
N ASN A 362 -9.57 1.71 -19.25
CA ASN A 362 -10.90 1.20 -19.62
C ASN A 362 -11.94 1.80 -18.66
N LYS A 363 -12.96 2.49 -19.16
CA LYS A 363 -13.98 3.08 -18.28
C LYS A 363 -15.04 2.04 -17.93
N ILE A 364 -14.93 1.37 -16.78
CA ILE A 364 -15.92 0.38 -16.35
C ILE A 364 -16.96 1.04 -15.44
N ALA A 365 -18.23 1.07 -15.86
CA ALA A 365 -19.34 1.60 -15.06
C ALA A 365 -20.05 0.53 -14.23
N LYS A 366 -20.09 -0.72 -14.71
CA LYS A 366 -20.72 -1.85 -14.03
C LYS A 366 -19.96 -3.14 -14.34
N VAL A 367 -19.96 -4.06 -13.39
CA VAL A 367 -19.47 -5.43 -13.57
C VAL A 367 -20.63 -6.38 -13.28
N GLU A 368 -20.84 -7.38 -14.13
CA GLU A 368 -21.87 -8.41 -13.95
C GLU A 368 -21.28 -9.80 -14.11
N HIS A 369 -21.64 -10.72 -13.20
CA HIS A 369 -21.32 -12.14 -13.30
C HIS A 369 -22.55 -12.88 -13.81
N LYS A 370 -22.48 -13.43 -15.01
CA LYS A 370 -23.57 -14.20 -15.63
C LYS A 370 -23.00 -15.34 -16.48
N ASP A 371 -23.63 -16.51 -16.44
CA ASP A 371 -23.27 -17.68 -17.26
C ASP A 371 -21.77 -18.07 -17.17
N ARG A 372 -21.16 -17.88 -15.99
CA ARG A 372 -19.72 -18.03 -15.69
C ARG A 372 -18.77 -17.07 -16.43
N LYS A 373 -19.31 -16.04 -17.07
CA LYS A 373 -18.57 -14.95 -17.71
C LYS A 373 -18.57 -13.69 -16.84
N LEU A 374 -17.54 -12.87 -17.01
CA LEU A 374 -17.41 -11.56 -16.39
C LEU A 374 -17.71 -10.49 -17.44
N TYR A 375 -18.85 -9.82 -17.33
CA TYR A 375 -19.25 -8.73 -18.21
C TYR A 375 -18.79 -7.39 -17.62
N LEU A 376 -18.02 -6.64 -18.41
CA LEU A 376 -17.54 -5.31 -18.08
C LEU A 376 -18.36 -4.31 -18.89
N VAL A 377 -19.33 -3.65 -18.25
CA VAL A 377 -20.16 -2.65 -18.93
C VAL A 377 -19.38 -1.35 -18.99
N GLU A 378 -19.11 -0.89 -20.20
CA GLU A 378 -18.36 0.32 -20.45
C GLU A 378 -19.21 1.55 -20.09
N GLY A 379 -18.62 2.43 -19.31
CA GLY A 379 -19.21 3.71 -18.97
C GLY A 379 -19.09 4.69 -20.12
N ARG A 380 -20.10 5.53 -20.30
CA ARG A 380 -19.96 6.70 -21.19
C ARG A 380 -18.74 7.50 -20.76
N TYR A 381 -17.75 7.64 -21.63
CA TYR A 381 -16.67 8.61 -21.45
C TYR A 381 -17.32 9.99 -21.25
N PRO A 382 -16.78 10.83 -20.34
CA PRO A 382 -17.26 12.20 -20.25
C PRO A 382 -16.90 12.94 -21.54
N ASP A 383 -17.37 14.17 -21.74
CA ASP A 383 -16.77 15.05 -22.73
C ASP A 383 -15.28 15.21 -22.37
N MET A 384 -14.41 14.53 -23.10
CA MET A 384 -12.98 14.47 -22.82
C MET A 384 -12.41 15.88 -23.03
N GLY A 385 -11.89 16.50 -21.96
CA GLY A 385 -11.31 17.83 -22.05
C GLY A 385 -10.07 17.85 -22.96
N THR A 386 -9.34 16.72 -23.00
CA THR A 386 -8.18 16.48 -23.86
C THR A 386 -8.04 15.00 -24.23
N ASN A 387 -7.21 14.71 -25.24
CA ASN A 387 -6.73 13.34 -25.51
C ASN A 387 -5.76 12.78 -24.43
N LEU A 388 -5.66 13.42 -23.25
CA LEU A 388 -4.88 12.93 -22.10
C LEU A 388 -5.77 12.38 -20.98
N ASP A 389 -7.08 12.59 -21.03
CA ASP A 389 -8.07 12.05 -20.08
C ASP A 389 -8.29 10.51 -20.25
N VAL A 390 -7.29 9.82 -20.82
CA VAL A 390 -7.30 8.40 -21.23
C VAL A 390 -7.17 7.43 -20.07
N LEU A 391 -6.80 7.93 -18.89
CA LEU A 391 -6.56 7.14 -17.69
C LEU A 391 -7.71 7.31 -16.69
N HIS A 392 -8.05 6.23 -16.02
CA HIS A 392 -9.13 6.15 -15.05
C HIS A 392 -8.67 5.45 -13.78
N GLU A 393 -9.29 5.75 -12.65
CA GLU A 393 -9.07 4.97 -11.43
C GLU A 393 -9.53 3.53 -11.63
N PHE A 394 -8.72 2.57 -11.19
CA PHE A 394 -9.10 1.16 -11.25
C PHE A 394 -10.31 0.89 -10.32
N PRO A 395 -11.40 0.24 -10.80
CA PRO A 395 -12.69 0.22 -10.11
C PRO A 395 -12.76 -0.86 -9.00
N PHE A 396 -11.92 -0.75 -7.97
CA PHE A 396 -11.85 -1.70 -6.84
C PHE A 396 -13.21 -2.03 -6.22
N LYS A 397 -14.10 -1.05 -6.10
CA LYS A 397 -15.45 -1.23 -5.53
C LYS A 397 -16.34 -2.16 -6.35
N LEU A 398 -16.08 -2.33 -7.64
CA LEU A 398 -16.81 -3.24 -8.53
C LEU A 398 -16.16 -4.63 -8.63
N LEU A 399 -14.94 -4.80 -8.09
CA LEU A 399 -14.10 -5.98 -8.27
C LEU A 399 -13.56 -6.50 -6.92
N PRO A 400 -14.41 -7.10 -6.06
CA PRO A 400 -14.01 -7.57 -4.73
C PRO A 400 -13.12 -8.82 -4.76
N SER A 401 -13.24 -9.70 -5.76
CA SER A 401 -12.34 -10.86 -5.95
C SER A 401 -10.96 -10.45 -6.48
N LYS A 402 -9.89 -11.09 -5.99
CA LYS A 402 -8.52 -10.90 -6.52
C LYS A 402 -8.42 -11.41 -7.96
N GLU A 403 -9.07 -12.53 -8.23
CA GLU A 403 -9.14 -13.25 -9.50
C GLU A 403 -9.85 -12.41 -10.57
N ASP A 404 -10.92 -11.69 -10.19
CA ASP A 404 -11.60 -10.73 -11.04
C ASP A 404 -10.71 -9.50 -11.32
N ARG A 405 -10.08 -8.92 -10.30
CA ARG A 405 -9.15 -7.79 -10.50
C ARG A 405 -8.02 -8.14 -11.47
N HIS A 406 -7.40 -9.30 -11.29
CA HIS A 406 -6.31 -9.77 -12.14
C HIS A 406 -6.78 -10.03 -13.58
N ALA A 407 -7.98 -10.60 -13.75
CA ALA A 407 -8.57 -10.80 -15.07
C ALA A 407 -8.83 -9.47 -15.80
N VAL A 408 -9.38 -8.46 -15.10
CA VAL A 408 -9.66 -7.14 -15.68
C VAL A 408 -8.40 -6.34 -15.98
N LEU A 409 -7.37 -6.40 -15.13
CA LEU A 409 -6.08 -5.73 -15.37
C LEU A 409 -5.34 -6.30 -16.59
N ALA A 410 -5.47 -7.61 -16.80
CA ALA A 410 -4.85 -8.33 -17.91
C ALA A 410 -5.66 -8.33 -19.21
N HIS A 411 -6.98 -8.10 -19.14
CA HIS A 411 -7.87 -8.17 -20.29
C HIS A 411 -7.45 -7.19 -21.38
N MET A 412 -7.29 -7.71 -22.60
CA MET A 412 -6.84 -6.96 -23.79
C MET A 412 -5.44 -6.32 -23.66
N ALA A 413 -4.68 -6.67 -22.63
CA ALA A 413 -3.36 -6.09 -22.32
C ALA A 413 -2.19 -7.05 -22.62
N CYS A 414 -2.39 -8.11 -23.41
CA CYS A 414 -1.33 -9.08 -23.70
C CYS A 414 -0.18 -8.49 -24.54
N GLN A 415 -0.48 -7.67 -25.55
CA GLN A 415 0.57 -6.97 -26.32
C GLN A 415 1.32 -5.96 -25.43
N ASP A 416 0.63 -5.27 -24.51
CA ASP A 416 1.26 -4.38 -23.53
C ASP A 416 2.17 -5.17 -22.57
N ALA A 417 1.73 -6.34 -22.12
CA ALA A 417 2.49 -7.24 -21.26
C ALA A 417 3.79 -7.73 -21.91
N VAL A 418 3.78 -7.93 -23.23
CA VAL A 418 5.00 -8.27 -23.98
C VAL A 418 5.83 -7.03 -24.29
N ALA A 419 5.25 -6.00 -24.89
CA ALA A 419 5.99 -4.83 -25.37
C ALA A 419 6.56 -3.96 -24.24
N TRP A 420 5.75 -3.61 -23.23
CA TRP A 420 6.14 -2.62 -22.22
C TRP A 420 6.89 -3.24 -21.03
N MET A 421 6.75 -4.54 -20.81
CA MET A 421 7.51 -5.28 -19.79
C MET A 421 8.76 -6.00 -20.33
N GLN A 422 9.08 -5.90 -21.63
CA GLN A 422 10.21 -6.62 -22.25
C GLN A 422 11.55 -6.39 -21.54
N GLU A 423 11.99 -5.13 -21.42
CA GLU A 423 13.30 -4.81 -20.82
C GLU A 423 13.42 -5.27 -19.35
N VAL A 424 12.38 -5.07 -18.54
CA VAL A 424 12.39 -5.55 -17.14
C VAL A 424 12.34 -7.08 -17.07
N SER A 425 11.64 -7.73 -18.00
CA SER A 425 11.62 -9.20 -18.10
C SER A 425 13.00 -9.76 -18.45
N GLU A 426 13.73 -9.13 -19.37
CA GLU A 426 15.12 -9.51 -19.67
C GLU A 426 16.06 -9.30 -18.49
N ILE A 427 15.90 -8.21 -17.74
CA ILE A 427 16.67 -7.94 -16.51
C ILE A 427 16.42 -9.04 -15.46
N PHE A 428 15.16 -9.41 -15.22
CA PHE A 428 14.77 -10.48 -14.30
C PHE A 428 15.22 -11.87 -14.74
N LEU A 429 15.27 -12.14 -16.04
CA LEU A 429 15.68 -13.45 -16.60
C LEU A 429 17.18 -13.53 -16.89
N LYS A 430 17.95 -12.48 -16.61
CA LYS A 430 19.40 -12.40 -16.83
C LYS A 430 20.15 -13.51 -16.08
N GLY A 431 20.79 -14.40 -16.83
CA GLY A 431 21.50 -15.56 -16.28
C GLY A 431 20.62 -16.79 -15.98
N ALA A 432 19.31 -16.70 -16.21
CA ALA A 432 18.39 -17.84 -16.21
C ALA A 432 17.98 -18.25 -17.64
N ALA A 433 17.66 -17.28 -18.49
CA ALA A 433 17.30 -17.51 -19.88
C ALA A 433 18.54 -17.66 -20.79
N GLN A 434 18.44 -18.57 -21.76
CA GLN A 434 19.33 -18.71 -22.92
C GLN A 434 18.75 -18.00 -24.14
N LYS A 435 17.41 -18.03 -24.30
CA LYS A 435 16.67 -17.37 -25.38
C LYS A 435 15.32 -16.91 -24.85
N ILE A 436 14.88 -15.72 -25.27
CA ILE A 436 13.53 -15.19 -25.05
C ILE A 436 12.96 -14.87 -26.43
N GLU A 437 11.76 -15.37 -26.69
CA GLU A 437 11.01 -15.19 -27.95
C GLU A 437 9.63 -14.60 -27.61
N GLU A 438 9.14 -13.71 -28.46
CA GLU A 438 7.78 -13.15 -28.38
C GLU A 438 6.90 -13.87 -29.39
N LEU A 439 5.82 -14.48 -28.91
CA LEU A 439 4.89 -15.22 -29.77
C LEU A 439 3.51 -14.57 -29.72
N ASN A 440 2.84 -14.54 -30.86
CA ASN A 440 1.41 -14.32 -30.94
C ASN A 440 0.73 -15.66 -31.21
N VAL A 441 -0.32 -15.97 -30.46
CA VAL A 441 -1.00 -17.28 -30.50
C VAL A 441 -2.51 -17.11 -30.49
N GLU A 442 -3.24 -18.00 -31.15
CA GLU A 442 -4.68 -18.16 -30.92
C GLU A 442 -4.88 -19.04 -29.68
N SER A 443 -5.60 -18.54 -28.68
CA SER A 443 -5.84 -19.27 -27.43
C SER A 443 -6.96 -20.29 -27.54
N LYS A 444 -6.95 -21.32 -26.69
CA LYS A 444 -8.07 -22.26 -26.45
C LYS A 444 -8.20 -22.60 -24.98
N ASN A 445 -9.31 -23.28 -24.66
CA ASN A 445 -9.65 -23.78 -23.33
C ASN A 445 -9.59 -22.71 -22.22
N PRO A 446 -10.17 -21.51 -22.40
CA PRO A 446 -10.23 -20.53 -21.32
C PRO A 446 -10.98 -21.11 -20.10
N LYS A 447 -10.47 -20.84 -18.90
CA LYS A 447 -11.15 -21.17 -17.63
C LYS A 447 -12.16 -20.09 -17.22
N ARG A 448 -12.07 -18.91 -17.84
CA ARG A 448 -12.89 -17.72 -17.63
C ARG A 448 -13.02 -16.99 -18.97
N GLU A 449 -14.19 -16.44 -19.23
CA GLU A 449 -14.38 -15.44 -20.28
C GLU A 449 -14.63 -14.06 -19.65
N VAL A 450 -14.02 -13.03 -20.23
CA VAL A 450 -14.25 -11.62 -19.91
C VAL A 450 -14.75 -10.95 -21.18
N LEU A 451 -15.87 -10.25 -21.10
CA LEU A 451 -16.53 -9.60 -22.24
C LEU A 451 -16.75 -8.13 -21.93
N ILE A 452 -16.42 -7.25 -22.88
CA ILE A 452 -16.80 -5.83 -22.80
C ILE A 452 -18.21 -5.69 -23.41
N VAL A 453 -19.07 -4.99 -22.67
CA VAL A 453 -20.41 -4.57 -23.13
C VAL A 453 -20.36 -3.07 -23.34
N GLY A 454 -20.46 -2.63 -24.59
CA GLY A 454 -20.42 -1.21 -24.94
C GLY A 454 -21.69 -0.46 -24.50
N PRO A 455 -21.70 0.89 -24.57
CA PRO A 455 -22.78 1.70 -24.01
C PRO A 455 -24.17 1.50 -24.64
N GLY A 456 -24.26 0.88 -25.83
CA GLY A 456 -25.52 0.49 -26.47
C GLY A 456 -25.97 -0.96 -26.19
N GLY A 457 -25.19 -1.74 -25.44
CA GLY A 457 -25.44 -3.16 -25.17
C GLY A 457 -24.76 -4.13 -26.15
N GLU A 458 -24.03 -3.62 -27.14
CA GLU A 458 -23.16 -4.40 -28.02
C GLU A 458 -22.08 -5.16 -27.24
N GLN A 459 -21.78 -6.39 -27.66
CA GLN A 459 -20.76 -7.22 -27.04
C GLN A 459 -19.64 -7.48 -28.03
N ASP A 460 -18.39 -7.30 -27.57
CA ASP A 460 -17.24 -7.70 -28.37
C ASP A 460 -17.05 -9.23 -28.30
N HIS A 461 -16.98 -9.85 -29.47
CA HIS A 461 -16.77 -11.28 -29.66
C HIS A 461 -15.57 -11.56 -30.57
N ALA A 462 -14.71 -10.57 -30.82
CA ALA A 462 -13.56 -10.76 -31.69
C ALA A 462 -12.56 -11.78 -31.09
N HIS A 463 -12.09 -12.69 -31.94
CA HIS A 463 -11.03 -13.63 -31.59
C HIS A 463 -9.67 -12.92 -31.65
N TYR A 464 -9.23 -12.42 -30.50
CA TYR A 464 -7.94 -11.76 -30.37
C TYR A 464 -6.77 -12.74 -30.27
N VAL A 465 -5.67 -12.39 -30.94
CA VAL A 465 -4.38 -13.06 -30.72
C VAL A 465 -3.82 -12.69 -29.34
N HIS A 466 -3.26 -13.67 -28.66
CA HIS A 466 -2.63 -13.51 -27.35
C HIS A 466 -1.11 -13.42 -27.49
N SER A 467 -0.50 -12.35 -26.98
CA SER A 467 0.95 -12.18 -26.97
C SER A 467 1.58 -12.76 -25.71
N ILE A 468 2.62 -13.60 -25.86
CA ILE A 468 3.31 -14.29 -24.75
C ILE A 468 4.83 -14.29 -24.94
N PHE A 469 5.57 -14.47 -23.84
CA PHE A 469 6.99 -14.81 -23.91
C PHE A 469 7.19 -16.33 -23.88
N LYS A 470 8.03 -16.83 -24.77
CA LYS A 470 8.57 -18.20 -24.72
C LYS A 470 10.04 -18.13 -24.31
N VAL A 471 10.35 -18.76 -23.18
CA VAL A 471 11.66 -18.69 -22.53
C VAL A 471 12.33 -20.05 -22.59
N THR A 472 13.50 -20.13 -23.24
CA THR A 472 14.39 -21.29 -23.19
C THR A 472 15.43 -21.05 -22.10
N LEU A 473 15.54 -21.96 -21.13
CA LEU A 473 16.43 -21.80 -19.98
C LEU A 473 17.84 -22.33 -20.22
N GLN A 474 18.84 -21.66 -19.63
CA GLN A 474 20.22 -22.13 -19.60
C GLN A 474 20.35 -23.46 -18.85
N ASN A 475 21.48 -24.15 -19.09
CA ASN A 475 21.83 -25.42 -18.47
C ASN A 475 20.82 -26.56 -18.77
N CYS A 476 20.12 -26.48 -19.91
CA CYS A 476 19.03 -27.40 -20.27
C CYS A 476 17.87 -27.40 -19.25
N GLY A 477 17.57 -26.25 -18.63
CA GLY A 477 16.46 -26.10 -17.66
C GLY A 477 15.06 -26.32 -18.22
N GLY A 478 14.93 -26.43 -19.55
CA GLY A 478 13.68 -26.63 -20.28
C GLY A 478 13.21 -25.37 -21.04
N VAL A 479 12.02 -25.47 -21.62
CA VAL A 479 11.34 -24.36 -22.32
C VAL A 479 10.00 -24.11 -21.64
N TYR A 480 9.66 -22.85 -21.42
CA TYR A 480 8.48 -22.43 -20.66
C TYR A 480 7.77 -21.27 -21.38
N CYS A 481 6.47 -21.18 -21.18
CA CYS A 481 5.73 -19.94 -21.39
C CYS A 481 5.86 -19.06 -20.14
N LEU A 482 6.14 -17.77 -20.35
CA LEU A 482 5.96 -16.70 -19.37
C LEU A 482 4.81 -15.81 -19.90
N ASP A 483 3.67 -15.88 -19.23
CA ASP A 483 2.42 -15.23 -19.60
C ASP A 483 1.95 -14.33 -18.44
N LEU A 484 2.33 -13.05 -18.50
CA LEU A 484 1.96 -12.07 -17.47
C LEU A 484 0.47 -11.70 -17.51
N SER A 485 -0.24 -12.04 -18.60
CA SER A 485 -1.63 -11.64 -18.87
C SER A 485 -2.63 -12.81 -18.91
N GLY A 486 -2.19 -14.04 -18.64
CA GLY A 486 -3.01 -15.25 -18.69
C GLY A 486 -4.25 -15.23 -17.76
N ALA A 487 -4.27 -14.34 -16.76
CA ALA A 487 -5.43 -14.12 -15.90
C ALA A 487 -6.69 -13.69 -16.67
N GLN A 488 -6.57 -13.08 -17.86
CA GLN A 488 -7.74 -12.76 -18.71
C GLN A 488 -8.54 -14.01 -19.11
N PHE A 489 -7.87 -15.17 -19.20
CA PHE A 489 -8.47 -16.47 -19.49
C PHE A 489 -8.65 -17.36 -18.24
N GLY A 490 -8.43 -16.82 -17.04
CA GLY A 490 -8.46 -17.58 -15.78
C GLY A 490 -7.21 -18.42 -15.50
N TYR A 491 -6.08 -18.12 -16.15
CA TYR A 491 -4.78 -18.75 -15.88
C TYR A 491 -3.88 -17.82 -15.05
N TYR A 492 -4.00 -17.90 -13.74
CA TYR A 492 -3.32 -16.99 -12.81
C TYR A 492 -1.81 -17.24 -12.66
N ASN A 493 -1.33 -18.47 -12.88
CA ASN A 493 0.10 -18.78 -12.79
C ASN A 493 0.88 -18.27 -14.03
N PRO A 494 1.85 -17.35 -13.88
CA PRO A 494 2.53 -16.72 -15.02
C PRO A 494 3.53 -17.63 -15.72
N VAL A 495 4.01 -18.69 -15.06
CA VAL A 495 4.98 -19.63 -15.64
C VAL A 495 4.35 -20.99 -15.82
N THR A 496 4.44 -21.54 -17.04
CA THR A 496 3.93 -22.88 -17.39
C THR A 496 4.95 -23.58 -18.30
N PRO A 497 5.24 -24.89 -18.14
CA PRO A 497 6.05 -25.65 -19.08
C PRO A 497 5.54 -25.51 -20.53
N TRP A 498 6.44 -25.33 -21.50
CA TRP A 498 6.03 -25.04 -22.88
C TRP A 498 5.18 -26.17 -23.49
N SER A 499 5.50 -27.43 -23.20
CA SER A 499 4.71 -28.59 -23.63
C SER A 499 3.27 -28.55 -23.10
N GLU A 500 3.08 -28.23 -21.82
CA GLU A 500 1.75 -28.09 -21.20
C GLU A 500 0.99 -26.90 -21.79
N TYR A 501 1.63 -25.73 -21.87
CA TYR A 501 0.98 -24.51 -22.39
C TYR A 501 0.57 -24.68 -23.86
N PHE A 502 1.46 -25.24 -24.70
CA PHE A 502 1.20 -25.47 -26.11
C PHE A 502 0.04 -26.46 -26.33
N VAL A 503 0.07 -27.63 -25.68
CA VAL A 503 -0.99 -28.63 -25.84
C VAL A 503 -2.33 -28.12 -25.32
N ASN A 504 -2.35 -27.49 -24.13
CA ASN A 504 -3.59 -27.18 -23.43
C ASN A 504 -4.19 -25.81 -23.77
N ARG A 505 -3.39 -24.82 -24.20
CA ARG A 505 -3.81 -23.41 -24.28
C ARG A 505 -3.61 -22.75 -25.65
N ILE A 506 -2.86 -23.37 -26.58
CA ILE A 506 -2.63 -22.84 -27.94
C ILE A 506 -3.42 -23.64 -28.98
N SER A 507 -4.18 -22.94 -29.83
CA SER A 507 -4.78 -23.47 -31.07
C SER A 507 -3.78 -23.41 -32.22
N SER A 508 -3.22 -22.23 -32.46
CA SER A 508 -2.23 -21.96 -33.52
C SER A 508 -1.21 -20.92 -33.03
N ILE A 509 -0.03 -20.89 -33.66
CA ILE A 509 0.96 -19.82 -33.47
C ILE A 509 0.90 -18.96 -34.73
N THR A 510 0.55 -17.68 -34.58
CA THR A 510 0.40 -16.74 -35.69
C THR A 510 1.71 -16.02 -36.00
N SER A 511 2.56 -15.78 -34.99
CA SER A 511 3.93 -15.31 -35.21
C SER A 511 4.90 -15.68 -34.06
N CYS A 512 6.20 -15.63 -34.35
CA CYS A 512 7.28 -15.86 -33.39
C CYS A 512 8.47 -14.95 -33.75
N HIS A 513 8.89 -14.11 -32.82
CA HIS A 513 9.92 -13.08 -33.02
C HIS A 513 10.96 -13.08 -31.89
N PRO A 514 12.14 -12.49 -32.10
CA PRO A 514 13.06 -12.17 -31.00
C PRO A 514 12.44 -11.19 -29.99
N SER A 515 12.87 -11.27 -28.73
CA SER A 515 12.58 -10.28 -27.70
C SER A 515 12.90 -8.84 -28.16
N GLY A 516 12.00 -7.90 -27.85
CA GLY A 516 12.04 -6.49 -28.25
C GLY A 516 11.23 -6.15 -29.50
N THR A 517 10.72 -7.13 -30.24
CA THR A 517 10.09 -6.90 -31.55
C THR A 517 8.75 -6.16 -31.45
N ASN A 518 7.86 -6.56 -30.54
CA ASN A 518 6.58 -5.86 -30.33
C ASN A 518 6.81 -4.42 -29.86
N LYS A 519 7.79 -4.20 -28.97
CA LYS A 519 8.15 -2.85 -28.52
C LYS A 519 8.63 -1.99 -29.69
N ALA A 520 9.57 -2.49 -30.50
CA ALA A 520 10.07 -1.79 -31.68
C ALA A 520 8.94 -1.50 -32.70
N MET A 521 8.01 -2.43 -32.89
CA MET A 521 6.85 -2.25 -33.77
C MET A 521 5.92 -1.14 -33.27
N LEU A 522 5.58 -1.11 -31.98
CA LEU A 522 4.76 -0.03 -31.40
C LEU A 522 5.45 1.34 -31.48
N LEU A 523 6.76 1.40 -31.22
CA LEU A 523 7.56 2.64 -31.32
C LEU A 523 7.74 3.14 -32.76
N SER A 524 7.61 2.27 -33.76
CA SER A 524 7.70 2.63 -35.19
C SER A 524 6.41 3.22 -35.77
N ARG A 525 5.31 3.23 -35.01
CA ARG A 525 4.01 3.76 -35.47
C ARG A 525 4.12 5.26 -35.74
N LYS A 526 3.41 5.72 -36.79
CA LYS A 526 3.33 7.14 -37.09
C LYS A 526 2.62 7.86 -35.95
N GLN A 527 3.26 8.87 -35.39
CA GLN A 527 2.63 9.83 -34.49
C GLN A 527 1.58 10.63 -35.26
N ASP A 528 0.32 10.49 -34.86
CA ASP A 528 -0.85 11.15 -35.47
C ASP A 528 -1.67 11.97 -34.45
N ASN A 529 -1.27 11.95 -33.18
CA ASN A 529 -1.93 12.59 -32.04
C ASN A 529 -3.38 12.10 -31.80
N SER A 530 -3.74 10.92 -32.32
CA SER A 530 -4.95 10.21 -31.95
C SER A 530 -4.94 9.81 -30.47
N LEU A 531 -6.13 9.51 -29.93
CA LEU A 531 -6.28 8.94 -28.58
C LEU A 531 -5.37 7.71 -28.35
N LEU A 532 -5.23 6.88 -29.37
CA LEU A 532 -4.43 5.66 -29.34
C LEU A 532 -2.92 5.94 -29.33
N ASP A 533 -2.46 6.92 -30.11
CA ASP A 533 -1.06 7.40 -30.08
C ASP A 533 -0.72 8.01 -28.70
N PHE A 534 -1.60 8.83 -28.13
CA PHE A 534 -1.44 9.35 -26.77
C PHE A 534 -1.35 8.22 -25.71
N LEU A 535 -2.23 7.21 -25.78
CA LEU A 535 -2.17 6.04 -24.90
C LEU A 535 -0.84 5.30 -25.03
N TYR A 536 -0.35 5.02 -26.25
CA TYR A 536 0.94 4.34 -26.42
C TYR A 536 2.12 5.15 -25.87
N ARG A 537 2.13 6.49 -26.01
CA ARG A 537 3.18 7.34 -25.41
C ARG A 537 3.15 7.34 -23.89
N VAL A 538 1.96 7.29 -23.28
CA VAL A 538 1.79 7.09 -21.83
C VAL A 538 2.37 5.75 -21.38
N LEU A 539 2.02 4.66 -22.07
CA LEU A 539 2.50 3.31 -21.77
C LEU A 539 4.02 3.17 -21.99
N GLU A 540 4.58 3.79 -23.03
CA GLU A 540 6.02 3.90 -23.27
C GLU A 540 6.72 4.64 -22.11
N GLY A 541 6.19 5.79 -21.70
CA GLY A 541 6.74 6.56 -20.58
C GLY A 541 6.72 5.75 -19.27
N CYS A 542 5.65 5.01 -19.02
CA CYS A 542 5.56 4.11 -17.87
C CYS A 542 6.52 2.90 -17.98
N SER A 543 6.74 2.37 -19.18
CA SER A 543 7.75 1.33 -19.46
C SER A 543 9.15 1.84 -19.10
N ARG A 544 9.51 3.07 -19.52
CA ARG A 544 10.77 3.73 -19.12
C ARG A 544 10.84 3.98 -17.60
N ARG A 545 9.71 4.33 -16.96
CA ARG A 545 9.62 4.50 -15.49
C ARG A 545 9.87 3.19 -14.73
N THR A 546 9.52 2.05 -15.31
CA THR A 546 9.76 0.70 -14.76
C THR A 546 11.25 0.44 -14.54
N LEU A 547 12.10 0.84 -15.49
CA LEU A 547 13.56 0.69 -15.36
C LEU A 547 14.12 1.56 -14.22
N ILE A 548 13.64 2.79 -14.09
CA ILE A 548 14.01 3.68 -12.98
C ILE A 548 13.55 3.12 -11.63
N ALA A 549 12.41 2.40 -11.58
CA ALA A 549 11.97 1.69 -10.38
C ALA A 549 12.90 0.51 -10.03
N MET A 550 13.37 -0.24 -11.03
CA MET A 550 14.35 -1.31 -10.86
C MET A 550 15.69 -0.78 -10.33
N GLU A 551 16.24 0.28 -10.92
CA GLU A 551 17.47 0.94 -10.46
C GLU A 551 17.34 1.50 -9.02
N ALA A 552 16.20 2.11 -8.71
CA ALA A 552 15.93 2.64 -7.38
C ALA A 552 15.74 1.54 -6.32
N TRP A 553 15.20 0.37 -6.71
CA TRP A 553 15.17 -0.83 -5.86
C TRP A 553 16.57 -1.39 -5.61
N GLU A 554 17.38 -1.61 -6.65
CA GLU A 554 18.72 -2.21 -6.47
C GLU A 554 19.66 -1.31 -5.67
N SER A 555 19.50 0.02 -5.77
CA SER A 555 20.33 1.00 -5.05
C SER A 555 19.94 1.23 -3.59
N LYS A 556 18.66 1.01 -3.21
CA LYS A 556 18.18 1.24 -1.83
C LYS A 556 17.83 -0.03 -1.05
N SER A 557 17.60 -1.14 -1.73
CA SER A 557 17.16 -2.40 -1.13
C SER A 557 18.20 -3.50 -1.35
N MET A 558 18.14 -4.20 -2.49
CA MET A 558 19.09 -5.27 -2.79
C MET A 558 19.18 -5.57 -4.28
N ALA A 559 20.33 -6.09 -4.72
CA ALA A 559 20.51 -6.61 -6.07
C ALA A 559 19.48 -7.70 -6.41
N LEU A 560 18.93 -7.65 -7.62
CA LEU A 560 17.90 -8.55 -8.11
C LEU A 560 18.34 -10.03 -8.09
N SER A 561 19.62 -10.27 -8.36
CA SER A 561 20.24 -11.60 -8.30
C SER A 561 20.27 -12.20 -6.89
N THR A 562 20.29 -11.37 -5.85
CA THR A 562 20.14 -11.75 -4.44
C THR A 562 18.67 -11.98 -4.10
N PHE A 563 17.80 -11.04 -4.47
CA PHE A 563 16.35 -11.12 -4.25
C PHE A 563 15.75 -12.44 -4.74
N LEU A 564 16.00 -12.83 -6.00
CA LEU A 564 15.48 -14.06 -6.58
C LEU A 564 16.00 -15.35 -5.90
N ARG A 565 17.04 -15.25 -5.05
CA ARG A 565 17.66 -16.38 -4.33
C ARG A 565 17.28 -16.49 -2.86
N LEU A 566 16.52 -15.54 -2.30
CA LEU A 566 16.08 -15.52 -0.89
C LEU A 566 15.32 -16.82 -0.46
N PRO A 567 15.31 -17.21 0.82
CA PRO A 567 14.34 -18.17 1.38
C PRO A 567 12.88 -17.75 1.10
N GLN A 568 11.90 -18.66 1.01
CA GLN A 568 10.55 -18.28 0.51
C GLN A 568 9.88 -17.18 1.32
N GLY A 569 9.82 -17.29 2.65
CA GLY A 569 9.19 -16.26 3.49
C GLY A 569 9.83 -14.88 3.30
N GLN A 570 11.14 -14.83 3.07
CA GLN A 570 11.85 -13.60 2.74
C GLN A 570 11.56 -13.14 1.30
N PHE A 571 11.56 -14.05 0.32
CA PHE A 571 11.20 -13.75 -1.06
C PHE A 571 9.77 -13.18 -1.16
N GLU A 572 8.77 -13.80 -0.53
CA GLU A 572 7.38 -13.31 -0.51
C GLU A 572 7.26 -11.93 0.13
N LYS A 573 7.95 -11.70 1.26
CA LYS A 573 7.97 -10.41 1.94
C LYS A 573 8.59 -9.33 1.05
N GLU A 574 9.80 -9.56 0.55
CA GLU A 574 10.53 -8.60 -0.27
C GLU A 574 9.85 -8.39 -1.64
N LYS A 575 9.17 -9.40 -2.19
CA LYS A 575 8.36 -9.30 -3.43
C LYS A 575 7.25 -8.27 -3.26
N ARG A 576 6.54 -8.28 -2.13
CA ARG A 576 5.50 -7.28 -1.81
C ARG A 576 6.08 -5.87 -1.70
N ILE A 577 7.23 -5.73 -1.03
CA ILE A 577 7.93 -4.43 -0.89
C ILE A 577 8.40 -3.92 -2.27
N MET A 578 8.94 -4.79 -3.11
CA MET A 578 9.36 -4.46 -4.48
C MET A 578 8.16 -4.01 -5.33
N CYS A 579 7.05 -4.75 -5.31
CA CYS A 579 5.85 -4.37 -6.07
C CYS A 579 5.26 -3.03 -5.60
N TYR A 580 5.28 -2.76 -4.29
CA TYR A 580 4.92 -1.44 -3.74
C TYR A 580 5.85 -0.33 -4.24
N TYR A 581 7.17 -0.59 -4.29
CA TYR A 581 8.16 0.35 -4.80
C TYR A 581 7.92 0.72 -6.27
N PHE A 582 7.60 -0.27 -7.11
CA PHE A 582 7.25 -0.05 -8.52
C PHE A 582 5.91 0.70 -8.65
N ARG A 583 4.89 0.34 -7.86
CA ARG A 583 3.61 1.04 -7.83
C ARG A 583 3.75 2.53 -7.48
N LEU A 584 4.58 2.89 -6.50
CA LEU A 584 4.86 4.30 -6.17
C LEU A 584 5.47 5.06 -7.35
N HIS A 585 6.38 4.42 -8.09
CA HIS A 585 6.98 4.99 -9.31
C HIS A 585 5.94 5.20 -10.43
N TYR A 586 5.00 4.28 -10.59
CA TYR A 586 3.90 4.39 -11.56
C TYR A 586 2.85 5.43 -11.16
N PHE A 587 2.44 5.46 -9.89
CA PHE A 587 1.57 6.50 -9.33
C PHE A 587 2.17 7.90 -9.55
N ALA A 588 3.44 8.11 -9.18
CA ALA A 588 4.11 9.39 -9.38
C ALA A 588 4.27 9.78 -10.88
N PHE A 589 4.23 8.81 -11.79
CA PHE A 589 4.18 9.07 -13.23
C PHE A 589 2.76 9.45 -13.69
N ARG A 590 1.72 8.76 -13.21
CA ARG A 590 0.31 9.15 -13.47
C ARG A 590 -0.01 10.55 -12.96
N GLU A 591 0.36 10.88 -11.73
CA GLU A 591 0.05 12.20 -11.15
C GLU A 591 0.75 13.34 -11.93
N ASN A 592 1.92 13.07 -12.52
CA ASN A 592 2.58 14.00 -13.44
C ASN A 592 1.78 14.19 -14.74
N ILE A 593 1.24 13.11 -15.32
CA ILE A 593 0.31 13.19 -16.47
C ILE A 593 -0.92 14.01 -16.09
N ASN A 594 -1.57 13.71 -14.96
CA ASN A 594 -2.74 14.44 -14.46
C ASN A 594 -2.46 15.95 -14.28
N GLU A 595 -1.28 16.31 -13.76
CA GLU A 595 -0.85 17.71 -13.64
C GLU A 595 -0.63 18.38 -15.02
N GLN A 596 -0.10 17.64 -16.01
CA GLN A 596 0.04 18.11 -17.39
C GLN A 596 -1.33 18.28 -18.07
N VAL A 597 -2.30 17.36 -17.85
CA VAL A 597 -3.68 17.48 -18.34
C VAL A 597 -4.33 18.75 -17.81
N LYS A 598 -4.26 18.97 -16.49
CA LYS A 598 -4.84 20.15 -15.86
C LYS A 598 -4.30 21.46 -16.46
N LYS A 599 -2.97 21.56 -16.63
CA LYS A 599 -2.32 22.73 -17.26
C LYS A 599 -2.71 22.93 -18.72
N ALA A 600 -2.97 21.84 -19.46
CA ALA A 600 -3.44 21.91 -20.84
C ALA A 600 -4.85 22.50 -20.93
N VAL A 601 -5.77 22.05 -20.07
CA VAL A 601 -7.14 22.57 -19.97
C VAL A 601 -7.14 24.05 -19.53
N GLU A 602 -6.29 24.42 -18.57
CA GLU A 602 -6.17 25.80 -18.08
C GLU A 602 -5.59 26.79 -19.12
N ASN A 603 -4.91 26.32 -20.18
CA ASN A 603 -4.22 27.16 -21.16
C ASN A 603 -4.63 26.84 -22.61
N ALA A 604 -5.94 26.83 -22.88
CA ALA A 604 -6.53 26.63 -24.20
C ALA A 604 -6.04 27.67 -25.23
N GLY A 605 -4.96 27.33 -25.94
CA GLY A 605 -4.27 28.21 -26.89
C GLY A 605 -2.78 27.90 -27.05
N VAL A 606 -2.17 27.22 -26.07
CA VAL A 606 -0.81 26.66 -26.19
C VAL A 606 -0.95 25.14 -26.31
N HIS A 607 -0.52 24.54 -27.43
CA HIS A 607 -0.34 23.09 -27.50
C HIS A 607 0.76 22.71 -26.49
N PRO A 608 0.44 22.00 -25.39
CA PRO A 608 1.45 21.67 -24.41
C PRO A 608 2.34 20.57 -25.00
N VAL A 609 3.65 20.79 -24.99
CA VAL A 609 4.62 19.74 -25.33
C VAL A 609 4.67 18.75 -24.16
N ILE A 610 3.70 17.84 -24.14
CA ILE A 610 3.52 16.88 -23.05
C ILE A 610 4.73 15.94 -23.03
N SER A 611 5.46 15.98 -21.92
CA SER A 611 6.65 15.15 -21.74
C SER A 611 6.27 13.86 -21.05
N PHE A 612 6.25 12.78 -21.83
CA PHE A 612 6.17 11.40 -21.33
C PHE A 612 7.53 10.86 -20.87
N ILE A 613 8.58 11.71 -20.86
CA ILE A 613 9.90 11.34 -20.34
C ILE A 613 9.81 11.29 -18.80
N PRO A 614 10.14 10.15 -18.16
CA PRO A 614 10.08 10.05 -16.70
C PRO A 614 11.06 11.00 -16.02
N GLY A 615 10.55 12.07 -15.40
CA GLY A 615 11.37 12.98 -14.58
C GLY A 615 11.99 12.25 -13.39
N LYS A 616 13.13 12.73 -12.88
CA LYS A 616 13.73 12.20 -11.64
C LYS A 616 12.71 12.35 -10.50
N LEU A 617 12.51 11.28 -9.71
CA LEU A 617 11.80 11.39 -8.44
C LEU A 617 12.59 12.36 -7.55
N LYS A 618 11.91 13.41 -7.08
CA LYS A 618 12.42 14.23 -5.99
C LYS A 618 12.49 13.33 -4.77
N ALA A 619 13.68 13.21 -4.17
CA ALA A 619 13.80 12.55 -2.88
C ALA A 619 13.04 13.42 -1.86
N HIS A 620 12.00 12.82 -1.28
CA HIS A 620 11.23 13.32 -0.15
C HIS A 620 11.40 12.32 0.99
#